data_AF-A0A1S6HX38-F1
#
_entry.id   AF-A0A1S6HX38-F1
#
_cell.length_a   1.000
_cell.length_b   1.000
_cell.length_c   1.000
_cell.angle_alpha   90.00
_cell.angle_beta   90.00
_cell.angle_gamma   90.00
#
_symmetry.space_group_name_H-M   'P 1'
#
loop_
_entity.id
_entity.type
_entity.pdbx_description
1 polymer ?
#
loop_
_entity_poly.entity_id
_entity_poly.type
_entity_poly.pdbx_seq_one_letter_code
_entity_poly.pdbx_strand_id
1 'polypeptide(L)'
;MTETLNLKFILTFKAITVFFLVFIAASIAITTQAKADEITEMTEITGEHNGQVMAVSGQSKAWEASSQQWMSLDSFWQNWADSRGGITWGRSKNYPAYEQVKEQDTLLIELDSGTCLMEFWHSRWRRANDVRRWDDAFNTYSACNKVFD
;
A
#
# COMPACT_ATOMS: atom_id res chain seq x y z
N MET A 1 28.39 -74.09 24.50
CA MET A 1 27.95 -73.85 23.12
C MET A 1 26.49 -74.25 23.09
N THR A 2 25.59 -73.29 22.78
CA THR A 2 24.11 -73.45 22.57
C THR A 2 23.30 -74.02 23.76
N GLU A 3 22.12 -73.57 24.17
CA GLU A 3 21.12 -72.65 23.64
C GLU A 3 20.14 -72.21 24.77
N THR A 4 19.80 -70.92 24.73
CA THR A 4 18.56 -70.22 25.12
C THR A 4 17.49 -70.87 26.01
N LEU A 5 17.25 -70.20 27.15
CA LEU A 5 16.02 -70.18 27.95
C LEU A 5 14.79 -69.76 27.12
N ASN A 6 13.69 -70.51 27.21
CA ASN A 6 12.42 -70.16 26.58
C ASN A 6 11.30 -69.94 27.61
N LEU A 7 10.74 -68.72 27.51
CA LEU A 7 9.33 -68.36 27.64
C LEU A 7 8.63 -68.48 29.01
N LYS A 8 8.78 -67.38 29.76
CA LYS A 8 7.74 -66.71 30.56
C LYS A 8 6.36 -66.90 29.91
N PHE A 9 5.36 -67.45 30.59
CA PHE A 9 4.56 -66.82 31.66
C PHE A 9 3.98 -65.46 31.23
N ILE A 10 2.69 -65.24 31.52
CA ILE A 10 1.86 -64.03 31.27
C ILE A 10 1.24 -64.06 29.84
N LEU A 11 0.12 -64.72 29.54
CA LEU A 11 -1.21 -64.72 30.17
C LEU A 11 -1.66 -63.34 30.66
N THR A 12 -2.81 -62.91 30.13
CA THR A 12 -3.67 -61.76 30.52
C THR A 12 -3.26 -60.38 30.00
N PHE A 13 -4.28 -59.58 29.66
CA PHE A 13 -4.24 -58.18 29.20
C PHE A 13 -4.05 -57.92 27.69
N LYS A 14 -4.96 -58.43 26.83
CA LYS A 14 -5.17 -57.83 25.49
C LYS A 14 -6.61 -57.39 25.18
N ALA A 15 -7.54 -57.49 26.13
CA ALA A 15 -8.95 -57.21 25.86
C ALA A 15 -9.50 -55.88 26.43
N ILE A 16 -8.69 -55.09 27.15
CA ILE A 16 -9.17 -53.86 27.83
C ILE A 16 -8.25 -52.66 27.53
N THR A 17 -7.84 -52.51 26.27
CA THR A 17 -7.02 -51.35 25.87
C THR A 17 -7.25 -50.93 24.42
N VAL A 18 -8.46 -51.15 23.90
CA VAL A 18 -8.84 -50.65 22.57
C VAL A 18 -10.10 -49.80 22.60
N PHE A 19 -10.93 -49.91 23.65
CA PHE A 19 -12.18 -49.16 23.73
C PHE A 19 -12.08 -47.75 24.34
N PHE A 20 -10.93 -47.38 24.92
CA PHE A 20 -10.78 -46.07 25.58
C PHE A 20 -10.04 -45.02 24.75
N LEU A 21 -9.63 -45.33 23.51
CA LEU A 21 -8.95 -44.39 22.62
C LEU A 21 -9.84 -43.82 21.50
N VAL A 22 -11.06 -44.32 21.32
CA VAL A 22 -11.95 -43.84 20.25
C VAL A 22 -12.88 -42.70 20.72
N PHE A 23 -13.07 -42.51 22.03
CA PHE A 23 -13.98 -41.48 22.55
C PHE A 23 -13.35 -40.12 22.91
N ILE A 24 -12.01 -39.98 22.88
CA ILE A 24 -11.36 -38.67 23.17
C ILE A 24 -11.15 -37.84 21.89
N ALA A 25 -11.28 -38.44 20.70
CA ALA A 25 -11.09 -37.71 19.44
C ALA A 25 -12.35 -36.94 18.96
N ALA A 26 -13.51 -37.15 19.58
CA ALA A 26 -14.77 -36.57 19.10
C ALA A 26 -15.23 -35.31 19.88
N SER A 27 -14.51 -34.90 20.93
CA SER A 27 -14.95 -33.78 21.80
C SER A 27 -14.06 -32.54 21.77
N ILE A 28 -12.98 -32.52 20.98
CA ILE A 28 -12.04 -31.37 20.89
C ILE A 28 -12.18 -30.62 19.54
N ALA A 29 -13.14 -30.98 18.70
CA ALA A 29 -13.35 -30.33 17.40
C ALA A 29 -14.51 -29.32 17.39
N ILE A 30 -14.98 -28.87 18.56
CA ILE A 30 -16.08 -27.89 18.67
C ILE A 30 -15.71 -26.84 19.72
N THR A 31 -14.67 -26.04 19.48
CA THR A 31 -14.47 -24.77 20.23
C THR A 31 -13.55 -23.75 19.56
N THR A 32 -13.37 -23.81 18.24
CA THR A 32 -12.62 -22.78 17.49
C THR A 32 -13.45 -22.22 16.35
N GLN A 33 -14.67 -21.79 16.64
CA GLN A 33 -15.51 -21.08 15.67
C GLN A 33 -16.35 -20.02 16.39
N ALA A 34 -15.71 -19.04 17.02
CA ALA A 34 -16.37 -17.83 17.54
C ALA A 34 -15.36 -16.70 17.79
N LYS A 35 -14.49 -16.40 16.81
CA LYS A 35 -13.68 -15.17 16.82
C LYS A 35 -13.17 -14.84 15.41
N ALA A 36 -14.07 -14.82 14.44
CA ALA A 36 -13.75 -14.41 13.07
C ALA A 36 -14.89 -13.63 12.40
N ASP A 37 -15.83 -13.10 13.18
CA ASP A 37 -16.89 -12.21 12.69
C ASP A 37 -16.89 -10.92 13.52
N GLU A 38 -15.81 -10.17 13.37
CA GLU A 38 -15.85 -8.71 13.40
C GLU A 38 -14.80 -8.22 12.40
N ILE A 39 -14.88 -8.72 11.17
CA ILE A 39 -14.25 -8.05 10.04
C ILE A 39 -15.24 -6.96 9.69
N THR A 40 -15.00 -5.77 10.26
CA THR A 40 -15.57 -4.53 9.77
C THR A 40 -15.46 -4.56 8.25
N GLU A 41 -16.61 -4.58 7.58
CA GLU A 41 -16.71 -4.38 6.14
C GLU A 41 -16.12 -3.00 5.85
N MET A 42 -14.80 -2.94 5.67
CA MET A 42 -14.17 -1.84 4.99
C MET A 42 -14.60 -1.99 3.55
N THR A 43 -15.79 -1.46 3.21
CA THR A 43 -16.13 -1.14 1.84
C THR A 43 -14.90 -0.48 1.23
N GLU A 44 -14.27 -1.16 0.29
CA GLU A 44 -13.12 -0.66 -0.44
C GLU A 44 -13.58 0.60 -1.16
N ILE A 45 -13.31 1.75 -0.57
CA ILE A 45 -13.70 3.03 -1.14
C ILE A 45 -12.90 3.16 -2.43
N THR A 46 -13.56 3.07 -3.58
CA THR A 46 -12.93 3.31 -4.88
C THR A 46 -12.99 4.81 -5.19
N GLY A 47 -11.91 5.36 -5.76
CA GLY A 47 -11.94 6.73 -6.24
C GLY A 47 -12.65 6.86 -7.60
N GLU A 48 -13.29 7.99 -7.80
CA GLU A 48 -14.07 8.35 -8.99
C GLU A 48 -13.18 8.75 -10.17
N HIS A 49 -12.08 9.45 -9.91
CA HIS A 49 -11.15 9.91 -10.95
C HIS A 49 -9.71 10.00 -10.45
N ASN A 50 -8.75 9.92 -11.39
CA ASN A 50 -7.33 10.02 -11.08
C ASN A 50 -7.02 11.37 -10.40
N GLY A 51 -6.26 11.32 -9.31
CA GLY A 51 -5.92 12.51 -8.53
C GLY A 51 -7.07 13.06 -7.68
N GLN A 52 -8.18 12.33 -7.51
CA GLN A 52 -9.13 12.62 -6.44
C GLN A 52 -8.41 12.53 -5.09
N VAL A 53 -8.72 13.41 -4.14
CA VAL A 53 -8.15 13.37 -2.78
C VAL A 53 -9.24 13.09 -1.76
N MET A 54 -8.93 12.24 -0.78
CA MET A 54 -9.77 12.00 0.39
C MET A 54 -8.95 11.85 1.67
N ALA A 55 -9.59 12.06 2.82
CA ALA A 55 -8.98 11.76 4.11
C ALA A 55 -9.25 10.29 4.49
N VAL A 56 -8.19 9.48 4.57
CA VAL A 56 -8.22 8.11 5.08
C VAL A 56 -7.49 8.08 6.41
N SER A 57 -8.20 7.77 7.50
CA SER A 57 -7.62 7.74 8.86
C SER A 57 -6.88 9.03 9.23
N GLY A 58 -7.42 10.18 8.84
CA GLY A 58 -6.84 11.50 9.12
C GLY A 58 -5.66 11.90 8.22
N GLN A 59 -5.28 11.08 7.25
CA GLN A 59 -4.24 11.39 6.27
C GLN A 59 -4.87 11.62 4.90
N SER A 60 -4.47 12.69 4.21
CA SER A 60 -4.85 12.89 2.82
C SER A 60 -4.20 11.81 1.95
N LYS A 61 -5.02 11.16 1.13
CA LYS A 61 -4.60 10.19 0.12
C LYS A 61 -5.14 10.62 -1.24
N ALA A 62 -4.39 10.33 -2.29
CA ALA A 62 -4.80 10.54 -3.67
C ALA A 62 -5.14 9.19 -4.32
N TRP A 63 -6.22 9.16 -5.10
CA TRP A 63 -6.59 8.00 -5.90
C TRP A 63 -5.73 7.94 -7.15
N GLU A 64 -5.00 6.85 -7.31
CA GLU A 64 -4.30 6.52 -8.54
C GLU A 64 -5.18 5.51 -9.32
N ALA A 65 -5.62 5.92 -10.50
CA ALA A 65 -6.61 5.18 -11.27
C ALA A 65 -6.06 3.95 -11.99
N SER A 66 -4.75 3.90 -12.30
CA SER A 66 -4.13 2.79 -13.03
C SER A 66 -3.86 1.58 -12.13
N SER A 67 -3.46 1.80 -10.89
CA SER A 67 -3.22 0.81 -9.85
C SER A 67 -4.44 0.59 -8.95
N GLN A 68 -5.50 1.39 -9.14
CA GLN A 68 -6.74 1.35 -8.36
C GLN A 68 -6.49 1.43 -6.85
N GLN A 69 -5.65 2.36 -6.43
CA GLN A 69 -5.22 2.46 -5.03
C GLN A 69 -5.20 3.90 -4.53
N TRP A 70 -5.61 4.06 -3.26
CA TRP A 70 -5.33 5.26 -2.48
C TRP A 70 -3.89 5.24 -2.01
N MET A 71 -3.11 6.24 -2.40
CA MET A 71 -1.71 6.42 -2.00
C MET A 71 -1.47 7.79 -1.39
N SER A 72 -0.29 8.02 -0.80
CA SER A 72 0.04 9.37 -0.34
C SER A 72 0.10 10.34 -1.53
N LEU A 73 -0.13 11.63 -1.28
CA LEU A 73 -0.03 12.65 -2.32
C LEU A 73 1.37 12.71 -2.95
N ASP A 74 2.43 12.49 -2.15
CA ASP A 74 3.81 12.40 -2.65
C ASP A 74 4.03 11.19 -3.56
N SER A 75 3.51 10.01 -3.20
CA SER A 75 3.60 8.82 -4.05
C SER A 75 2.82 8.99 -5.35
N PHE A 76 1.65 9.63 -5.29
CA PHE A 76 0.88 9.97 -6.48
C PHE A 76 1.67 10.89 -7.42
N TRP A 77 2.31 11.94 -6.89
CA TRP A 77 3.17 12.83 -7.68
C TRP A 77 4.38 12.13 -8.27
N GLN A 78 5.05 11.26 -7.51
CA GLN A 78 6.18 10.49 -7.99
C GLN A 78 5.75 9.55 -9.13
N ASN A 79 4.66 8.80 -8.93
CA ASN A 79 4.09 7.93 -9.95
C ASN A 79 3.69 8.71 -11.20
N TRP A 80 3.12 9.91 -11.04
CA TRP A 80 2.79 10.78 -12.16
C TRP A 80 4.03 11.24 -12.93
N ALA A 81 5.07 11.68 -12.23
CA ALA A 81 6.33 12.11 -12.83
C ALA A 81 7.04 10.95 -13.56
N ASP A 82 6.94 9.72 -13.04
CA ASP A 82 7.62 8.55 -13.63
C ASP A 82 6.83 7.95 -14.81
N SER A 83 5.51 8.10 -14.85
CA SER A 83 4.64 7.50 -15.87
C SER A 83 4.43 8.37 -17.11
N ARG A 84 4.56 9.69 -16.98
CA ARG A 84 4.42 10.61 -18.11
C ARG A 84 5.68 10.55 -18.97
N GLY A 85 5.53 10.54 -20.29
CA GLY A 85 6.67 10.78 -21.17
C GLY A 85 7.32 12.14 -20.90
N GLY A 86 8.61 12.27 -21.17
CA GLY A 86 9.40 13.48 -20.89
C GLY A 86 10.54 13.22 -19.92
N ILE A 87 11.29 14.27 -19.55
CA ILE A 87 12.32 14.18 -18.51
C ILE A 87 11.70 14.55 -17.16
N THR A 88 11.86 13.65 -16.18
CA THR A 88 11.68 13.98 -14.78
C THR A 88 13.02 14.43 -14.22
N TRP A 89 13.11 15.73 -13.92
CA TRP A 89 14.29 16.39 -13.38
C TRP A 89 14.55 16.07 -11.90
N GLY A 90 13.81 15.11 -11.34
CA GLY A 90 13.93 14.66 -9.96
C GLY A 90 13.48 15.72 -8.96
N ARG A 91 14.11 15.68 -7.78
CA ARG A 91 13.91 16.64 -6.69
C ARG A 91 15.06 17.65 -6.68
N SER A 92 14.75 18.94 -6.61
CA SER A 92 15.77 20.01 -6.63
C SER A 92 15.25 21.29 -6.00
N LYS A 93 16.13 22.13 -5.47
CA LYS A 93 15.81 23.52 -5.07
C LYS A 93 15.88 24.52 -6.24
N ASN A 94 16.45 24.11 -7.37
CA ASN A 94 16.70 24.96 -8.53
C ASN A 94 15.96 24.43 -9.76
N TYR A 95 15.43 25.36 -10.56
CA TYR A 95 14.86 25.04 -11.86
C TYR A 95 15.96 24.74 -12.89
N PRO A 96 15.78 23.73 -13.76
CA PRO A 96 16.64 23.52 -14.92
C PRO A 96 16.63 24.72 -15.88
N ALA A 97 17.67 24.86 -16.68
CA ALA A 97 17.78 25.93 -17.67
C ALA A 97 16.70 25.77 -18.77
N TYR A 98 16.13 26.89 -19.22
CA TYR A 98 15.00 26.90 -20.17
C TYR A 98 15.34 26.27 -21.52
N GLU A 99 16.62 26.25 -21.90
CA GLU A 99 17.12 25.65 -23.14
C GLU A 99 17.16 24.11 -23.08
N GLN A 100 17.10 23.52 -21.88
CA GLN A 100 17.20 22.08 -21.67
C GLN A 100 15.84 21.42 -21.47
N VAL A 101 14.85 22.18 -21.00
CA VAL A 101 13.53 21.66 -20.67
C VAL A 101 12.67 21.56 -21.91
N LYS A 102 11.83 20.53 -21.94
CA LYS A 102 10.83 20.33 -22.98
C LYS A 102 9.44 20.45 -22.39
N GLU A 103 8.49 20.77 -23.27
CA GLU A 103 7.07 20.69 -22.92
C GLU A 103 6.80 19.33 -22.28
N GLN A 104 6.05 19.33 -21.19
CA GLN A 104 5.73 18.16 -20.38
C GLN A 104 6.85 17.59 -19.50
N ASP A 105 8.01 18.25 -19.38
CA ASP A 105 8.97 17.86 -18.33
C ASP A 105 8.41 18.13 -16.93
N THR A 106 8.87 17.34 -15.95
CA THR A 106 8.46 17.46 -14.55
C THR A 106 9.62 17.71 -13.61
N LEU A 107 9.34 18.42 -12.53
CA LEU A 107 10.29 18.71 -11.46
C LEU A 107 9.56 18.69 -10.12
N LEU A 108 10.13 18.02 -9.12
CA LEU A 108 9.72 18.18 -7.73
C LEU A 108 10.55 19.29 -7.10
N ILE A 109 10.05 20.53 -7.12
CA ILE A 109 10.77 21.68 -6.57
C ILE A 109 10.69 21.66 -5.05
N GLU A 110 11.84 21.85 -4.39
CA GLU A 110 11.98 21.82 -2.94
C GLU A 110 12.13 23.24 -2.37
N LEU A 111 11.25 23.58 -1.45
CA LEU A 111 11.27 24.78 -0.63
C LEU A 111 11.44 24.38 0.84
N ASP A 112 11.75 25.34 1.71
CA ASP A 112 11.88 25.06 3.15
C ASP A 112 10.55 24.62 3.78
N SER A 113 9.41 24.95 3.16
CA SER A 113 8.08 24.53 3.58
C SER A 113 7.62 23.17 3.03
N GLY A 114 8.40 22.53 2.14
CA GLY A 114 8.03 21.25 1.53
C GLY A 114 8.37 21.17 0.04
N THR A 115 7.61 20.37 -0.69
CA THR A 115 7.83 20.10 -2.12
C THR A 115 6.58 20.44 -2.93
N CYS A 116 6.75 20.82 -4.18
CA CYS A 116 5.64 20.91 -5.13
C CYS A 116 6.01 20.23 -6.45
N LEU A 117 5.07 19.45 -7.01
CA LEU A 117 5.25 18.94 -8.36
C LEU A 117 4.97 20.05 -9.38
N MET A 118 5.98 20.37 -10.18
CA MET A 118 5.95 21.34 -11.25
C MET A 118 5.98 20.63 -12.60
N GLU A 119 5.30 21.22 -13.58
CA GLU A 119 5.24 20.76 -14.97
C GLU A 119 5.60 21.93 -15.89
N PHE A 120 6.50 21.68 -16.84
CA PHE A 120 6.81 22.66 -17.88
C PHE A 120 5.71 22.63 -18.95
N TRP A 121 4.93 23.72 -19.02
CA TRP A 121 3.76 23.81 -19.87
C TRP A 121 3.55 25.22 -20.43
N HIS A 122 3.42 25.31 -21.75
CA HIS A 122 3.38 26.54 -22.55
C HIS A 122 4.56 27.46 -22.23
N SER A 123 5.77 26.91 -22.35
CA SER A 123 7.04 27.65 -22.21
C SER A 123 7.35 28.18 -20.80
N ARG A 124 6.70 27.67 -19.75
CA ARG A 124 7.03 28.02 -18.36
C ARG A 124 6.67 26.92 -17.38
N TRP A 125 7.32 26.92 -16.22
CA TRP A 125 6.96 26.05 -15.10
C TRP A 125 5.62 26.47 -14.50
N ARG A 126 4.73 25.50 -14.31
CA ARG A 126 3.45 25.63 -13.62
C ARG A 126 3.33 24.55 -12.55
N ARG A 127 2.47 24.73 -11.54
CA ARG A 127 2.14 23.62 -10.65
C ARG A 127 1.48 22.54 -11.50
N ALA A 128 1.84 21.28 -11.29
CA ALA A 128 1.26 20.18 -12.07
C ALA A 128 -0.27 20.17 -11.95
N ASN A 129 -0.83 20.55 -10.81
CA ASN A 129 -2.29 20.65 -10.65
C ASN A 129 -2.94 21.74 -11.53
N ASP A 130 -2.25 22.86 -11.81
CA ASP A 130 -2.77 23.90 -12.72
C ASP A 130 -2.92 23.37 -14.16
N VAL A 131 -2.11 22.38 -14.53
CA VAL A 131 -2.11 21.72 -15.84
C VAL A 131 -3.05 20.52 -15.88
N ARG A 132 -3.03 19.69 -14.83
CA ARG A 132 -3.71 18.38 -14.80
C ARG A 132 -5.10 18.39 -14.19
N ARG A 133 -5.44 19.42 -13.41
CA ARG A 133 -6.77 19.60 -12.82
C ARG A 133 -7.22 18.38 -12.02
N TRP A 134 -6.35 17.92 -11.12
CA TRP A 134 -6.73 16.97 -10.08
C TRP A 134 -7.55 17.69 -8.99
N ASP A 135 -7.65 17.09 -7.82
CA ASP A 135 -8.31 17.71 -6.67
C ASP A 135 -7.61 19.01 -6.22
N ASP A 136 -8.41 20.00 -5.80
CA ASP A 136 -7.92 21.30 -5.35
C ASP A 136 -7.03 21.19 -4.08
N ALA A 137 -7.13 20.10 -3.32
CA ALA A 137 -6.26 19.83 -2.19
C ALA A 137 -4.77 19.90 -2.56
N PHE A 138 -4.39 19.57 -3.80
CA PHE A 138 -3.01 19.69 -4.27
C PHE A 138 -2.50 21.13 -4.34
N ASN A 139 -3.39 22.13 -4.49
CA ASN A 139 -2.99 23.55 -4.52
C ASN A 139 -2.43 24.04 -3.19
N THR A 140 -2.86 23.42 -2.09
CA THR A 140 -2.44 23.76 -0.72
C THR A 140 -1.55 22.70 -0.08
N TYR A 141 -1.32 21.58 -0.77
CA TYR A 141 -0.48 20.50 -0.25
C TYR A 141 0.99 20.91 -0.24
N SER A 142 1.68 20.60 0.86
CA SER A 142 3.12 20.78 1.01
C SER A 142 3.56 22.22 0.70
N ALA A 143 4.44 22.46 -0.28
CA ALA A 143 4.89 23.81 -0.64
C ALA A 143 4.14 24.44 -1.83
N CYS A 144 3.12 23.79 -2.41
CA CYS A 144 2.53 24.25 -3.67
C CYS A 144 1.83 25.61 -3.59
N ASN A 145 1.40 26.05 -2.41
CA ASN A 145 0.80 27.37 -2.23
C ASN A 145 1.83 28.51 -2.19
N LYS A 146 3.13 28.20 -2.06
CA LYS A 146 4.23 29.18 -1.91
C LYS A 146 5.29 29.10 -3.00
N VAL A 147 5.09 28.25 -4.01
CA VAL A 147 6.11 27.94 -5.01
C VAL A 147 6.48 29.12 -5.94
N PHE A 148 5.70 30.20 -5.89
CA PHE A 148 5.89 31.42 -6.67
C PHE A 148 6.12 32.66 -5.80
N ASP A 149 6.28 32.49 -4.48
CA ASP A 149 6.52 33.58 -3.54
C ASP A 149 7.96 34.11 -3.59
#